data_AF-A0A7C1TKQ6-F1
#
_entry.id   AF-A0A7C1TKQ6-F1
#
_cell.length_a   1.000
_cell.length_b   1.000
_cell.length_c   1.000
_cell.angle_alpha   90.00
_cell.angle_beta   90.00
_cell.angle_gamma   90.00
#
_symmetry.space_group_name_H-M   'P 1'
#
loop_
_entity.id
_entity.type
_entity.pdbx_description
1 polymer ?
#
loop_
_entity_poly.entity_id
_entity_poly.type
_entity_poly.pdbx_seq_one_letter_code
_entity_poly.pdbx_strand_id
1 'polypeptide(L)'
;MTTETDIDIYRERLNCGFEKIDDVFADCLEDARSRLSDKGIEDYLDGASLICMIGRGVEPVLVYLEEMPEVAERLGEEMLSTVSQFVWKMSRTPNGRAILPFLQSLAEAARRLGSPEQMGHYLE
;
A
#
# COMPACT_ATOMS: atom_id res chain seq x y z
N MET A 1 12.08 18.10 3.35
CA MET A 1 11.54 18.69 2.10
C MET A 1 11.98 17.80 0.96
N THR A 2 11.06 16.97 0.48
CA THR A 2 11.24 16.22 -0.77
C THR A 2 11.32 17.23 -1.92
N THR A 3 12.28 17.08 -2.82
CA THR A 3 12.40 17.94 -3.99
C THR A 3 11.46 17.45 -5.10
N GLU A 4 11.04 18.33 -6.01
CA GLU A 4 10.21 17.98 -7.16
C GLU A 4 10.83 16.84 -7.99
N THR A 5 12.16 16.84 -8.13
CA THR A 5 12.94 15.78 -8.78
C THR A 5 12.86 14.43 -8.08
N ASP A 6 12.82 14.39 -6.74
CA ASP A 6 12.67 13.14 -6.00
C ASP A 6 11.28 12.53 -6.25
N ILE A 7 10.23 13.35 -6.28
CA ILE A 7 8.86 12.90 -6.52
C ILE A 7 8.76 12.22 -7.88
N ASP A 8 9.32 12.83 -8.93
CA ASP A 8 9.33 12.26 -10.28
C ASP A 8 10.01 10.89 -10.32
N ILE A 9 11.18 10.76 -9.67
CA ILE A 9 11.93 9.48 -9.61
C ILE A 9 11.09 8.38 -8.94
N TYR A 10 10.47 8.67 -7.80
CA TYR A 10 9.62 7.67 -7.12
C TYR A 10 8.32 7.40 -7.89
N ARG A 11 7.79 8.40 -8.60
CA ARG A 11 6.60 8.24 -9.43
C ARG A 11 6.84 7.34 -10.64
N GLU A 12 8.03 7.41 -11.24
CA GLU A 12 8.48 6.50 -12.30
C GLU A 12 8.66 5.06 -11.80
N ARG A 13 9.06 4.87 -10.53
CA ARG A 13 9.15 3.54 -9.91
C ARG A 13 7.78 2.90 -9.68
N LEU A 14 6.75 3.70 -9.40
CA LEU A 14 5.38 3.21 -9.30
C LEU A 14 4.87 2.81 -10.68
N ASN A 15 4.80 1.51 -10.95
CA ASN A 15 4.27 0.95 -12.20
C ASN A 15 2.73 1.04 -12.22
N CYS A 16 2.22 2.27 -12.28
CA CYS A 16 0.81 2.59 -12.34
C CYS A 16 0.56 3.77 -13.30
N GLY A 17 -0.31 3.55 -14.28
CA GLY A 17 -0.61 4.53 -15.33
C GLY A 17 -1.83 5.41 -15.06
N PHE A 18 -2.39 5.40 -13.85
CA PHE A 18 -3.56 6.23 -13.53
C PHE A 18 -3.14 7.66 -13.18
N GLU A 19 -3.53 8.63 -14.00
CA GLU A 19 -3.26 10.07 -13.77
C GLU A 19 -3.81 10.56 -12.42
N LYS A 20 -4.92 9.98 -11.93
CA LYS A 20 -5.51 10.32 -10.62
C LYS A 20 -4.54 10.10 -9.44
N ILE A 21 -3.50 9.29 -9.62
CA ILE A 21 -2.47 9.12 -8.58
C ILE A 21 -1.63 10.38 -8.44
N ASP A 22 -1.40 11.11 -9.52
CA ASP A 22 -0.51 12.28 -9.55
C ASP A 22 -1.03 13.39 -8.61
N ASP A 23 -2.35 13.48 -8.43
CA ASP A 23 -3.01 14.42 -7.54
C ASP A 23 -2.72 14.19 -6.04
N VAL A 24 -2.34 12.96 -5.65
CA VAL A 24 -2.15 12.57 -4.24
C VAL A 24 -0.75 12.03 -3.95
N PHE A 25 0.04 11.71 -4.98
CA PHE A 25 1.27 10.95 -4.84
C PHE A 25 2.31 11.68 -3.98
N ALA A 26 2.43 13.01 -4.14
CA ALA A 26 3.36 13.81 -3.35
C ALA A 26 3.07 13.72 -1.84
N ASP A 27 1.80 13.86 -1.45
CA ASP A 27 1.37 13.80 -0.06
C ASP A 27 1.55 12.39 0.52
N CYS A 28 1.15 11.35 -0.23
CA CYS A 28 1.35 9.96 0.17
C CYS A 28 2.84 9.61 0.33
N LEU A 29 3.70 10.07 -0.58
CA LEU A 29 5.13 9.83 -0.51
C LEU A 29 5.77 10.57 0.67
N GLU A 30 5.33 11.79 0.98
CA GLU A 30 5.82 12.52 2.16
C GLU A 30 5.42 11.82 3.47
N ASP A 31 4.17 11.37 3.59
CA ASP A 31 3.73 10.57 4.75
C ASP A 31 4.53 9.27 4.86
N ALA A 32 4.68 8.53 3.75
CA ALA A 32 5.48 7.31 3.71
C ALA A 32 6.92 7.55 4.15
N ARG A 33 7.59 8.60 3.66
CA ARG A 33 8.99 8.92 4.04
C ARG A 33 9.14 9.34 5.50
N SER A 34 8.07 9.83 6.13
CA SER A 34 8.09 10.17 7.54
C SER A 34 8.02 8.95 8.47
N ARG A 35 7.58 7.79 7.94
CA ARG A 35 7.29 6.57 8.71
C ARG A 35 8.17 5.37 8.34
N LEU A 36 8.60 5.30 7.08
CA LEU A 36 9.28 4.14 6.51
C LEU A 36 10.76 4.42 6.27
N SER A 37 11.55 3.37 6.34
CA SER A 37 12.93 3.34 5.86
C SER A 37 12.98 3.47 4.33
N ASP A 38 14.17 3.77 3.78
CA ASP A 38 14.36 3.79 2.32
C ASP A 38 13.94 2.47 1.68
N LYS A 39 14.24 1.32 2.32
CA LYS A 39 13.83 -0.01 1.86
C LYS A 39 12.31 -0.20 1.94
N GLY A 40 11.68 0.32 3.00
CA GLY A 40 10.23 0.34 3.16
C GLY A 40 9.54 1.14 2.06
N ILE A 41 10.10 2.27 1.62
CA ILE A 41 9.59 3.02 0.47
C ILE A 41 9.64 2.17 -0.80
N GLU A 42 10.70 1.40 -1.01
CA GLU A 42 10.75 0.49 -2.17
C GLU A 42 9.64 -0.57 -2.10
N ASP A 43 9.47 -1.23 -0.95
CA ASP A 43 8.45 -2.26 -0.76
C ASP A 43 7.02 -1.71 -0.87
N TYR A 44 6.82 -0.48 -0.43
CA TYR A 44 5.56 0.25 -0.54
C TYR A 44 5.21 0.52 -2.02
N LEU A 45 6.16 1.02 -2.82
CA LEU A 45 5.93 1.27 -4.25
C LEU A 45 5.79 -0.03 -5.05
N ASP A 46 6.54 -1.08 -4.70
CA ASP A 46 6.39 -2.41 -5.30
C ASP A 46 5.02 -3.01 -4.99
N GLY A 47 4.53 -2.86 -3.75
CA GLY A 47 3.21 -3.29 -3.34
C GLY A 47 2.08 -2.56 -4.05
N ALA A 48 2.17 -1.23 -4.16
CA ALA A 48 1.21 -0.42 -4.91
C ALA A 48 1.20 -0.78 -6.40
N SER A 49 2.38 -1.02 -6.99
CA SER A 49 2.55 -1.50 -8.37
C SER A 49 1.88 -2.86 -8.57
N LEU A 50 2.08 -3.79 -7.63
CA LEU A 50 1.44 -5.11 -7.67
C LEU A 50 -0.08 -4.99 -7.64
N ILE A 51 -0.63 -4.11 -6.79
CA ILE A 51 -2.06 -3.86 -6.69
C ILE A 51 -2.60 -3.21 -7.96
N CYS A 52 -1.86 -2.31 -8.62
CA CYS A 52 -2.28 -1.78 -9.92
C CYS A 52 -2.48 -2.90 -10.97
N MET A 53 -1.59 -3.89 -10.98
CA MET A 53 -1.60 -4.97 -11.97
C MET A 53 -2.78 -5.96 -11.81
N ILE A 54 -3.54 -5.91 -10.72
CA ILE A 54 -4.68 -6.84 -10.50
C ILE A 54 -5.94 -6.48 -11.31
N GLY A 55 -5.96 -5.35 -12.02
CA GLY A 55 -7.05 -4.98 -12.93
C GLY A 55 -8.37 -4.60 -12.24
N ARG A 56 -8.29 -3.93 -11.08
CA ARG A 56 -9.47 -3.54 -10.26
C ARG A 56 -9.73 -2.04 -10.20
N GLY A 57 -9.15 -1.28 -11.13
CA GLY A 57 -9.25 0.18 -11.16
C GLY A 57 -8.26 0.85 -10.21
N VAL A 58 -8.40 2.18 -10.08
CA VAL A 58 -7.45 3.02 -9.35
C VAL A 58 -7.67 3.03 -7.83
N GLU A 59 -8.91 2.81 -7.37
CA GLU A 59 -9.26 2.93 -5.95
C GLU A 59 -8.43 2.03 -5.01
N PRO A 60 -8.18 0.75 -5.32
CA PRO A 60 -7.31 -0.08 -4.48
C PRO A 60 -5.87 0.46 -4.36
N VAL A 61 -5.36 1.09 -5.42
CA VAL A 61 -4.01 1.67 -5.40
C VAL A 61 -3.99 2.89 -4.49
N LEU A 62 -4.98 3.79 -4.62
CA LEU A 62 -5.10 4.98 -3.79
C LEU A 62 -5.19 4.62 -2.30
N VAL A 63 -6.08 3.68 -1.95
CA VAL A 63 -6.23 3.25 -0.55
C VAL A 63 -4.97 2.58 -0.04
N TYR A 64 -4.27 1.78 -0.85
CA TYR A 64 -2.99 1.20 -0.42
C TYR A 64 -1.94 2.29 -0.17
N LEU A 65 -1.85 3.29 -1.06
CA LEU A 65 -0.90 4.39 -0.91
C LEU A 65 -1.19 5.21 0.37
N GLU A 66 -2.46 5.42 0.70
CA GLU A 66 -2.90 6.18 1.87
C GLU A 66 -2.72 5.41 3.20
N GLU A 67 -3.10 4.13 3.25
CA GLU A 67 -3.23 3.41 4.53
C GLU A 67 -1.96 2.67 4.96
N MET A 68 -1.17 2.19 4.01
CA MET A 68 -0.09 1.26 4.31
C MET A 68 1.11 1.83 5.08
N PRO A 69 1.50 3.12 4.94
CA PRO A 69 2.54 3.69 5.78
C PRO A 69 2.23 3.59 7.26
N GLU A 70 0.98 3.86 7.69
CA GLU A 70 0.56 3.69 9.09
C GLU A 70 0.59 2.22 9.52
N VAL A 71 0.10 1.32 8.68
CA VAL A 71 0.09 -0.12 8.99
C VAL A 71 1.51 -0.64 9.21
N ALA A 72 2.44 -0.26 8.34
CA ALA A 72 3.84 -0.66 8.40
C ALA A 72 4.59 -0.02 9.58
N GLU A 73 4.33 1.24 9.91
CA GLU A 73 4.88 1.89 11.12
C GLU A 73 4.48 1.15 12.40
N ARG A 74 3.22 0.69 12.46
CA ARG A 74 2.67 0.02 13.65
C ARG A 74 3.10 -1.43 13.78
N LEU A 75 3.10 -2.15 12.67
CA LEU A 75 3.21 -3.62 12.64
C LEU A 75 4.46 -4.13 11.92
N GLY A 76 5.36 -3.24 11.50
CA GLY A 76 6.57 -3.59 10.78
C GLY A 76 6.43 -3.50 9.26
N GLU A 77 7.52 -3.10 8.60
CA GLU A 77 7.59 -2.89 7.15
C GLU A 77 7.32 -4.15 6.33
N GLU A 78 7.50 -5.35 6.91
CA GLU A 78 7.13 -6.61 6.25
C GLU A 78 5.67 -6.64 5.79
N MET A 79 4.79 -5.89 6.45
CA MET A 79 3.37 -5.83 6.14
C MET A 79 3.07 -5.25 4.76
N LEU A 80 3.94 -4.40 4.23
CA LEU A 80 3.85 -3.89 2.85
C LEU A 80 3.81 -5.04 1.84
N SER A 81 4.73 -5.99 2.01
CA SER A 81 4.84 -7.18 1.18
C SER A 81 3.74 -8.21 1.49
N THR A 82 3.42 -8.44 2.76
CA THR A 82 2.40 -9.42 3.15
C THR A 82 1.02 -9.04 2.62
N VAL A 83 0.61 -7.78 2.78
CA VAL A 83 -0.68 -7.28 2.31
C VAL A 83 -0.76 -7.30 0.78
N SER A 84 0.26 -6.78 0.09
CA SER A 84 0.24 -6.74 -1.38
C SER A 84 0.21 -8.16 -1.99
N GLN A 85 0.93 -9.11 -1.42
CA GLN A 85 0.88 -10.52 -1.82
C GLN A 85 -0.46 -11.19 -1.49
N PHE A 86 -1.06 -10.86 -0.35
CA PHE A 86 -2.41 -11.33 0.00
C PHE A 86 -3.46 -10.80 -0.99
N VAL A 87 -3.42 -9.51 -1.33
CA VAL A 87 -4.30 -8.90 -2.35
C VAL A 87 -4.11 -9.55 -3.71
N TRP A 88 -2.85 -9.77 -4.12
CA TRP A 88 -2.54 -10.48 -5.36
C TRP A 88 -3.18 -11.88 -5.40
N LYS A 89 -3.05 -12.66 -4.32
CA LYS A 89 -3.69 -13.98 -4.19
C LYS A 89 -5.22 -13.86 -4.22
N MET A 90 -5.79 -12.95 -3.45
CA MET A 90 -7.24 -12.71 -3.37
C MET A 90 -7.82 -12.35 -4.75
N SER A 91 -7.10 -11.56 -5.55
CA SER A 91 -7.53 -11.15 -6.90
C SER A 91 -7.79 -12.32 -7.86
N ARG A 92 -7.15 -13.47 -7.60
CA ARG A 92 -7.24 -14.71 -8.39
C ARG A 92 -8.32 -15.67 -7.87
N THR A 93 -9.15 -15.20 -6.96
CA THR A 93 -10.29 -15.94 -6.40
C THR A 93 -11.61 -15.23 -6.76
N PRO A 94 -12.78 -15.86 -6.53
CA PRO A 94 -14.07 -15.18 -6.63
C PRO A 94 -14.22 -13.95 -5.71
N ASN A 95 -13.35 -13.82 -4.70
CA ASN A 95 -13.40 -12.75 -3.70
C ASN A 95 -12.76 -11.43 -4.16
N GLY A 96 -12.35 -11.29 -5.43
CA GLY A 96 -11.70 -10.06 -5.92
C GLY A 96 -12.53 -8.76 -5.73
N ARG A 97 -13.85 -8.86 -5.53
CA ARG A 97 -14.71 -7.71 -5.18
C ARG A 97 -14.51 -7.21 -3.74
N ALA A 98 -13.94 -8.03 -2.86
CA ALA A 98 -13.69 -7.70 -1.47
C ALA A 98 -12.36 -6.96 -1.25
N ILE A 99 -11.51 -6.81 -2.28
CA ILE A 99 -10.17 -6.22 -2.15
C ILE A 99 -10.23 -4.78 -1.65
N LEU A 100 -11.09 -3.94 -2.24
CA LEU A 100 -11.23 -2.54 -1.82
C LEU A 100 -11.69 -2.43 -0.35
N PRO A 101 -12.82 -3.04 0.07
CA PRO A 101 -13.24 -2.95 1.47
C PRO A 101 -12.26 -3.61 2.44
N PHE A 102 -11.51 -4.63 2.00
CA PHE A 102 -10.41 -5.19 2.77
C PHE A 102 -9.31 -4.15 3.01
N LEU A 103 -8.79 -3.51 1.95
CA LEU A 103 -7.75 -2.48 2.06
C LEU A 103 -8.20 -1.32 2.96
N GLN A 104 -9.43 -0.85 2.79
CA GLN A 104 -10.03 0.23 3.60
C GLN A 104 -10.15 -0.11 5.10
N SER A 105 -10.08 -1.40 5.45
CA SER A 105 -10.17 -1.83 6.84
C SER A 105 -8.81 -1.99 7.53
N LEU A 106 -7.70 -1.93 6.77
CA LEU A 106 -6.38 -2.33 7.26
C LEU A 106 -5.84 -1.44 8.38
N ALA A 107 -5.94 -0.12 8.30
CA ALA A 107 -5.43 0.73 9.38
C ALA A 107 -6.25 0.57 10.67
N GLU A 108 -7.58 0.43 10.57
CA GLU A 108 -8.40 0.14 11.75
C GLU A 108 -8.08 -1.24 12.33
N ALA A 109 -7.88 -2.26 11.48
CA ALA A 109 -7.45 -3.58 11.92
C ALA A 109 -6.08 -3.52 12.60
N ALA A 110 -5.11 -2.82 12.02
CA ALA A 110 -3.78 -2.66 12.60
C ALA A 110 -3.82 -1.95 13.96
N ARG A 111 -4.65 -0.91 14.09
CA ARG A 111 -4.88 -0.19 15.36
C ARG A 111 -5.51 -1.06 16.44
N ARG A 112 -6.39 -2.00 16.08
CA ARG A 112 -7.08 -2.88 17.04
C ARG A 112 -6.34 -4.14 17.40
N LEU A 113 -5.68 -4.77 16.42
CA LEU A 113 -4.96 -6.02 16.61
C LEU A 113 -3.63 -5.76 17.30
N GLY A 114 -2.89 -4.73 16.92
CA GLY A 114 -1.71 -4.27 17.68
C GLY A 114 -0.49 -5.19 17.65
N SER A 115 -0.53 -6.33 16.94
CA SER A 115 0.66 -7.16 16.68
C SER A 115 0.69 -7.74 15.26
N PRO A 116 1.88 -7.96 14.69
CA PRO A 116 2.04 -8.60 13.37
C PRO A 116 1.44 -10.01 13.33
N GLU A 117 1.53 -10.77 14.42
CA GLU A 117 0.99 -12.13 14.51
C GLU A 117 -0.55 -12.13 14.43
N GLN A 118 -1.20 -11.21 15.15
CA GLN A 118 -2.65 -11.07 15.11
C GLN A 118 -3.14 -10.57 13.75
N MET A 119 -2.39 -9.68 13.11
CA MET A 119 -2.64 -9.28 11.73
C MET A 119 -2.44 -10.46 10.77
N GLY A 120 -1.44 -11.31 11.00
CA GLY A 120 -1.23 -12.55 10.26
C GLY A 120 -2.48 -13.43 10.24
N HIS A 121 -3.08 -13.69 11.42
CA HIS A 121 -4.33 -14.45 11.52
C HIS A 121 -5.54 -13.77 10.85
N TYR A 122 -5.53 -12.43 10.77
CA TYR A 122 -6.55 -11.69 10.03
C TYR A 122 -6.42 -11.85 8.50
N LEU A 123 -5.22 -12.19 8.01
CA LEU A 123 -4.86 -12.35 6.59
C LEU A 123 -4.86 -13.82 6.11
N GLU A 124 -5.38 -14.75 6.91
CA GLU A 124 -5.54 -16.18 6.55
C GLU A 124 -6.94 -16.46 5.96
#